data_AF-A0A4Q3TUI1-F1
#
_entry.id   AF-A0A4Q3TUI1-F1
#
_cell.length_a   1.000
_cell.length_b   1.000
_cell.length_c   1.000
_cell.angle_alpha   90.00
_cell.angle_beta   90.00
_cell.angle_gamma   90.00
#
_symmetry.space_group_name_H-M   'P 1'
#
loop_
_entity.id
_entity.type
_entity.pdbx_description
1 polymer ?
#
loop_
_entity_poly.entity_id
_entity_poly.type
_entity_poly.pdbx_seq_one_letter_code
_entity_poly.pdbx_strand_id
1 'polypeptide(L)' 'MSRRCELTGVGPMVGHNVSHSNIKTKRRFLPALQTASLASDALGQTFRLRITNAALRTLDFKGGLDAFLVKASDEE' A
#
# COMPACT_ATOMS: atom_id res chain seq x y z
N MET A 1 -13.49 -8.00 -3.83
CA MET A 1 -12.63 -6.83 -3.49
C MET A 1 -11.27 -7.32 -3.00
N SER A 2 -10.24 -7.20 -3.82
CA SER A 2 -8.86 -7.49 -3.42
C SER A 2 -8.42 -6.44 -2.39
N ARG A 3 -8.04 -6.85 -1.17
CA ARG A 3 -7.46 -5.95 -0.16
C ARG A 3 -5.97 -5.71 -0.47
N ARG A 4 -5.67 -5.14 -1.63
CA ARG A 4 -4.32 -4.80 -2.08
C ARG A 4 -4.15 -3.30 -2.24
N CYS A 5 -2.94 -2.82 -2.02
CA CYS A 5 -2.53 -1.46 -2.38
C CYS A 5 -2.44 -1.36 -3.91
N GLU A 6 -3.00 -0.31 -4.49
CA GLU A 6 -2.97 -0.09 -5.95
C GLU A 6 -1.60 0.42 -6.45
N LEU A 7 -0.78 0.97 -5.55
CA LEU A 7 0.54 1.53 -5.89
C LEU A 7 1.73 0.61 -5.61
N THR A 8 1.61 -0.29 -4.64
CA THR A 8 2.74 -1.10 -4.16
C THR A 8 2.44 -2.58 -4.13
N GLY A 9 1.27 -3.00 -4.62
CA GLY A 9 0.83 -4.40 -4.62
C GLY A 9 0.61 -5.05 -3.25
N VAL A 10 0.96 -4.37 -2.14
CA VAL A 10 0.98 -4.95 -0.78
C VAL A 10 -0.38 -5.55 -0.45
N GLY A 11 -0.37 -6.86 -0.24
CA GLY A 11 -1.55 -7.67 0.01
C GLY A 11 -1.68 -8.16 1.44
N PRO A 12 -2.79 -8.85 1.74
CA PRO A 12 -2.99 -9.45 3.04
C PRO A 12 -2.12 -10.70 3.18
N MET A 13 -1.41 -10.80 4.30
CA MET A 13 -0.56 -11.95 4.63
C MET A 13 -1.32 -12.91 5.57
N VAL A 14 -1.04 -14.19 5.48
CA VAL A 14 -1.56 -15.21 6.40
C VAL A 14 -0.43 -15.63 7.34
N GLY A 15 -0.75 -15.81 8.62
CA GLY A 15 0.21 -16.38 9.58
C GLY A 15 -0.50 -16.88 10.84
N HIS A 16 0.24 -16.93 11.94
CA HIS A 16 -0.26 -17.46 13.21
C HIS A 16 -0.19 -16.42 14.32
N ASN A 17 -1.16 -16.46 15.23
CA ASN A 17 -1.01 -15.93 16.58
C ASN A 17 -0.44 -17.04 17.46
N VAL A 18 0.68 -16.77 18.13
CA VAL A 18 1.42 -17.74 18.93
C VAL A 18 1.30 -17.35 20.39
N SER A 19 0.71 -18.21 21.22
CA SER A 19 0.62 -17.97 22.66
C SER A 19 1.97 -18.21 23.35
N HIS A 20 2.07 -17.81 24.62
CA HIS A 20 3.25 -18.12 25.45
C HIS A 20 3.55 -19.63 25.53
N SER A 21 2.51 -20.46 25.52
CA SER A 21 2.61 -21.93 25.46
C SER A 21 2.82 -22.47 24.03
N ASN A 22 3.17 -21.62 23.06
CA ASN A 22 3.36 -21.96 21.64
C ASN A 22 2.13 -22.54 20.93
N ILE A 23 0.92 -22.27 21.41
CA ILE A 23 -0.31 -22.65 20.71
C ILE A 23 -0.49 -21.71 19.52
N LYS A 24 -0.50 -22.27 18.30
CA LYS A 24 -0.58 -21.52 17.05
C LYS A 24 -2.03 -21.50 16.55
N THR A 25 -2.65 -20.32 16.48
CA THR A 25 -3.97 -20.12 15.86
C THR A 25 -3.84 -19.34 14.56
N LYS A 26 -4.56 -19.72 13.49
CA LYS A 26 -4.45 -19.04 12.18
C LYS A 26 -5.03 -17.61 12.28
N ARG A 27 -4.33 -16.63 11.71
CA ARG A 27 -4.77 -15.23 11.60
C ARG A 27 -4.39 -14.65 10.24
N ARG A 28 -5.13 -13.63 9.83
CA ARG A 28 -4.83 -12.80 8.66
C ARG A 28 -4.28 -11.44 9.09
N PHE A 29 -3.19 -10.99 8.47
CA PHE A 29 -2.66 -9.64 8.59
C PHE A 29 -3.20 -8.80 7.44
N LEU A 30 -3.88 -7.71 7.78
CA LEU A 30 -4.51 -6.83 6.81
C LEU A 30 -3.65 -5.57 6.65
N PRO A 31 -3.39 -5.12 5.42
CA PRO A 31 -2.77 -3.82 5.19
C PRO A 31 -3.73 -2.70 5.62
N ALA A 32 -3.17 -1.62 6.17
CA ALA A 32 -3.92 -0.40 6.50
C ALA A 32 -4.27 0.36 5.22
N LEU A 33 -5.38 0.00 4.57
CA LEU A 33 -5.84 0.59 3.32
C LEU A 33 -6.76 1.78 3.59
N GLN A 34 -6.44 2.92 2.99
CA GLN A 34 -7.25 4.14 3.00
C GLN A 34 -7.44 4.62 1.56
N THR A 35 -8.62 5.17 1.26
CA THR A 35 -8.86 5.84 -0.03
C THR A 35 -8.29 7.25 0.05
N ALA A 36 -7.34 7.57 -0.82
CA ALA A 36 -6.71 8.89 -0.91
C ALA A 36 -6.86 9.45 -2.33
N SER A 37 -6.96 10.78 -2.43
CA SER A 37 -6.93 11.49 -3.71
C SER A 37 -5.53 12.05 -3.90
N LEU A 38 -4.84 11.64 -4.95
CA LEU A 38 -3.51 12.12 -5.31
C LEU A 38 -3.59 12.95 -6.58
N ALA A 39 -2.94 14.11 -6.59
CA ALA A 39 -2.79 14.92 -7.78
C ALA A 39 -1.55 14.47 -8.58
N SER A 40 -1.70 14.42 -9.90
CA SER A 40 -0.59 14.33 -10.86
C SER A 40 -0.38 15.72 -11.46
N ASP A 41 0.83 16.23 -11.35
CA ASP A 41 1.23 17.52 -11.91
C ASP A 41 1.44 17.42 -13.42
N ALA A 42 1.92 16.28 -13.91
CA ALA A 42 2.13 16.05 -15.34
C ALA A 42 0.82 15.98 -16.13
N LEU A 43 -0.22 15.36 -15.57
CA LEU A 43 -1.53 15.21 -16.21
C LEU A 43 -2.55 16.29 -15.77
N GLY A 44 -2.25 17.04 -14.71
CA GLY A 44 -3.18 18.01 -14.12
C GLY A 44 -4.48 17.38 -13.57
N GLN A 45 -4.46 16.08 -13.28
CA GLN A 45 -5.63 15.30 -12.86
C GLN A 45 -5.47 14.75 -11.46
N THR A 46 -6.59 14.49 -10.79
CA THR A 46 -6.63 13.84 -9.48
C THR A 46 -7.12 12.40 -9.60
N PHE A 47 -6.33 11.48 -9.07
CA PHE A 47 -6.64 10.05 -9.05
C PHE A 47 -7.06 9.64 -7.64
N ARG A 48 -8.20 8.94 -7.55
CA ARG A 48 -8.64 8.31 -6.31
C ARG A 48 -8.13 6.89 -6.27
N LEU A 49 -7.22 6.61 -5.35
CA LEU A 49 -6.58 5.31 -5.22
C LEU A 49 -6.72 4.76 -3.81
N ARG A 50 -6.75 3.44 -3.70
CA ARG A 50 -6.68 2.72 -2.42
C ARG A 50 -5.23 2.43 -2.06
N ILE A 51 -4.73 3.20 -1.11
CA ILE A 51 -3.31 3.24 -0.80
C ILE A 51 -3.10 2.83 0.66
N THR A 52 -1.92 2.28 0.95
CA THR A 52 -1.49 2.02 2.32
C THR A 52 -0.79 3.22 2.93
N ASN A 53 -0.84 3.37 4.25
CA ASN A 53 -0.11 4.46 4.93
C ASN A 53 1.41 4.40 4.68
N ALA A 54 1.98 3.22 4.47
CA ALA A 54 3.38 3.06 4.08
C ALA A 54 3.65 3.67 2.70
N ALA A 55 2.77 3.39 1.72
CA ALA A 55 2.88 3.95 0.38
C ALA A 55 2.68 5.48 0.35
N LEU A 56 1.79 6.03 1.19
CA LEU A 56 1.67 7.49 1.35
C LEU A 56 2.98 8.13 1.83
N ARG A 57 3.60 7.55 2.87
CA ARG A 57 4.91 8.05 3.35
C ARG A 57 5.99 8.00 2.29
N THR A 58 6.01 6.97 1.45
CA THR A 58 6.98 6.88 0.34
C THR A 58 6.70 7.89 -0.76
N LEU A 59 5.44 8.20 -1.03
CA LEU A 59 5.05 9.24 -1.99
C LEU A 59 5.52 10.62 -1.52
N ASP A 60 5.27 10.95 -0.25
CA ASP A 60 5.69 12.22 0.34
C ASP A 60 7.22 12.35 0.32
N PHE A 61 7.94 11.27 0.64
CA PHE A 61 9.39 11.24 0.58
C PHE A 61 9.94 11.40 -0.84
N LYS A 62 9.29 10.80 -1.85
CA LYS A 62 9.72 10.91 -3.25
C LYS A 62 9.29 12.23 -3.90
N GLY A 63 8.42 13.02 -3.27
CA GLY A 63 7.99 14.33 -3.75
C GLY A 63 6.78 14.30 -4.69
N GLY A 64 5.86 13.34 -4.50
CA GLY A 64 4.60 13.27 -5.25
C GLY A 64 4.43 12.00 -6.10
N LEU A 65 3.26 11.89 -6.74
CA LEU A 65 2.86 10.71 -7.51
C LEU A 65 3.73 10.55 -8.76
N ASP A 66 3.97 11.62 -9.51
CA ASP A 66 4.71 11.53 -10.78
C ASP A 66 6.19 11.17 -10.54
N ALA A 67 6.81 11.79 -9.52
CA ALA A 67 8.18 11.48 -9.12
C ALA A 67 8.33 10.05 -8.60
N PHE A 68 7.28 9.49 -7.99
CA PHE A 68 7.25 8.10 -7.58
C PHE A 68 7.18 7.16 -8.78
N LEU A 69 6.30 7.44 -9.74
CA LEU A 69 6.10 6.61 -10.94
C LEU A 69 7.34 6.61 -11.85
N VAL A 70 7.99 7.75 -12.06
CA VAL A 70 9.22 7.81 -12.88
C VAL A 70 10.36 6.97 -12.29
N LYS A 71 10.39 6.81 -10.96
CA LYS A 71 11.40 6.02 -10.26
C LYS A 71 11.00 4.57 -10.02
N ALA A 72 9.74 4.22 -10.23
CA ALA A 72 9.24 2.87 -10.02
C ALA A 72 9.65 1.97 -11.18
N SER A 73 9.98 0.71 -10.89
CA SER A 73 10.18 -0.33 -11.90
C SER A 73 8.85 -0.99 -12.25
N ASP A 74 8.67 -1.43 -13.50
CA ASP A 74 7.43 -2.04 -14.00
C ASP A 74 6.98 -3.33 -13.28
N GLU A 75 7.83 -3.91 -12.43
CA GLU A 75 7.56 -5.15 -11.68
C GLU A 75 6.85 -4.92 -10.32
N GLU A 76 6.68 -3.66 -9.88
CA GLU A 76 6.06 -3.28 -8.59
C GLU A 76 4.58 -2.85 -8.67
#